data_AF-A0A838HRM4-F1
#
_entry.id   AF-A0A838HRM4-F1
#
_cell.length_a   1.000
_cell.length_b   1.000
_cell.length_c   1.000
_cell.angle_alpha   90.00
_cell.angle_beta   90.00
_cell.angle_gamma   90.00
#
_symmetry.space_group_name_H-M   'P 1'
#
loop_
_entity.id
_entity.type
_entity.pdbx_description
1 polymer ?
#
loop_
_entity_poly.entity_id
_entity_poly.type
_entity_poly.pdbx_seq_one_letter_code
_entity_poly.pdbx_strand_id
1 'polypeptide(L)' 'MAMTIRLTAEQESRLQALATAHHAPKATILKQALDEKFEREAHRTRVREAAEFFRQRDTSLLERLADA' A
#
# COMPACT_ATOMS: atom_id res chain seq x y z
N MET A 1 25.67 2.16 7.94
CA MET A 1 25.04 3.40 8.46
C MET A 1 23.95 3.00 9.44
N ALA A 2 24.02 3.47 10.69
CA ALA A 2 22.96 3.22 11.67
C ALA A 2 21.83 4.23 11.42
N MET A 3 20.60 3.74 11.25
CA MET A 3 19.42 4.57 11.02
C MET A 3 18.63 4.61 12.32
N THR A 4 18.50 5.79 12.91
CA THR A 4 17.82 5.97 14.21
C THR A 4 16.43 6.53 13.97
N ILE A 5 15.40 5.79 14.37
CA ILE A 5 14.00 6.20 14.26
C ILE A 5 13.49 6.50 15.66
N ARG A 6 12.85 7.66 15.85
CA ARG A 6 12.22 8.01 17.12
C ARG A 6 10.80 7.46 17.14
N LEU A 7 10.53 6.56 18.07
CA LEU A 7 9.24 5.94 18.28
C LEU A 7 8.69 6.34 19.65
N THR A 8 7.36 6.42 19.77
CA THR A 8 6.73 6.50 21.09
C THR A 8 6.91 5.17 21.84
N ALA A 9 6.78 5.18 23.16
CA ALA A 9 6.87 3.96 23.97
C ALA A 9 5.84 2.89 23.52
N GLU A 10 4.65 3.31 23.11
CA GLU A 10 3.63 2.42 22.58
C GLU A 10 4.03 1.80 21.23
N GLN A 11 4.57 2.59 20.32
CA GLN A 11 5.06 2.10 19.03
C GLN A 11 6.21 1.11 19.19
N GLU A 12 7.13 1.38 20.12
CA GLU A 12 8.25 0.49 20.44
C GLU A 12 7.76 -0.85 21.00
N SER A 13 6.76 -0.81 21.90
CA SER A 13 6.14 -2.02 22.46
C SER A 13 5.47 -2.88 21.37
N ARG A 14 4.70 -2.26 20.48
CA ARG A 14 4.06 -2.95 19.35
C ARG A 14 5.10 -3.54 18.39
N LEU A 15 6.16 -2.79 18.08
CA LEU A 15 7.25 -3.27 17.23
C LEU A 15 8.01 -4.43 17.86
N GLN A 16 8.24 -4.39 19.18
CA GLN A 16 8.83 -5.51 19.91
C GLN A 16 7.95 -6.76 19.87
N ALA A 17 6.63 -6.62 20.06
CA ALA A 17 5.69 -7.74 19.97
C ALA A 17 5.72 -8.40 18.58
N LEU A 18 5.73 -7.58 17.51
CA LEU A 18 5.85 -8.06 16.14
C LEU A 18 7.20 -8.75 15.88
N ALA A 19 8.31 -8.16 16.32
CA ALA A 19 9.63 -8.75 16.18
C ALA A 19 9.71 -10.14 16.86
N THR A 20 9.12 -10.27 18.05
CA THR A 20 9.03 -11.55 18.77
C THR A 20 8.16 -12.56 18.03
N ALA A 21 6.97 -12.16 17.57
CA ALA A 21 6.03 -13.05 16.88
C ALA A 21 6.58 -13.60 15.55
N HIS A 22 7.38 -12.79 14.86
CA HIS A 22 7.97 -13.14 13.56
C HIS A 22 9.40 -13.67 13.67
N HIS A 23 9.95 -13.81 14.89
CA HIS A 23 11.34 -14.22 15.14
C HIS A 23 12.36 -13.44 14.30
N ALA A 24 12.14 -12.14 14.10
CA ALA A 24 12.93 -11.32 13.21
C ALA A 24 13.36 -10.00 13.88
N PRO A 25 14.50 -9.41 13.47
CA PRO A 25 14.94 -8.11 13.99
C PRO A 25 13.92 -7.01 13.71
N LYS A 26 13.77 -6.06 14.64
CA LYS A 26 12.89 -4.88 14.48
C LYS A 26 13.11 -4.12 13.17
N ALA A 27 14.37 -3.96 12.76
CA ALA A 27 14.73 -3.32 11.51
C ALA A 27 14.20 -4.06 10.28
N THR A 28 14.16 -5.40 10.33
CA THR A 28 13.59 -6.24 9.26
C THR A 28 12.08 -6.07 9.20
N ILE A 29 11.41 -6.10 10.35
CA ILE A 29 9.95 -5.87 10.44
C ILE A 29 9.57 -4.49 9.88
N LEU A 30 10.34 -3.45 10.23
CA LEU A 30 10.11 -2.09 9.72
C LEU A 30 10.28 -2.00 8.20
N LYS A 31 11.32 -2.63 7.63
CA LYS A 31 11.54 -2.66 6.19
C LYS A 31 10.38 -3.36 5.48
N GLN A 32 10.03 -4.56 5.95
CA GLN A 32 8.92 -5.32 5.38
C GLN A 32 7.60 -4.55 5.46
N ALA A 33 7.29 -3.95 6.61
CA ALA A 33 6.08 -3.16 6.77
C ALA A 33 6.03 -1.94 5.84
N LEU A 34 7.19 -1.32 5.57
CA LEU A 34 7.31 -0.21 4.63
C LEU A 34 7.07 -0.69 3.20
N ASP A 35 7.72 -1.76 2.78
CA ASP A 35 7.57 -2.34 1.44
C ASP A 35 6.12 -2.77 1.18
N GLU A 36 5.50 -3.47 2.15
CA GLU A 36 4.09 -3.86 2.05
C GLU A 36 3.13 -2.67 2.00
N LYS A 37 3.47 -1.55 2.65
CA LYS A 37 2.66 -0.34 2.59
C LYS A 37 2.71 0.26 1.18
N PHE A 38 3.90 0.38 0.61
CA PHE A 38 4.07 0.91 -0.75
C PHE A 38 3.44 0.01 -1.81
N GLU A 39 3.59 -1.31 -1.70
CA GLU A 39 2.95 -2.24 -2.63
C GLU A 39 1.43 -2.17 -2.57
N ARG A 40 0.85 -2.04 -1.37
CA ARG A 40 -0.60 -1.86 -1.21
C ARG A 40 -1.09 -0.54 -1.80
N GLU A 41 -0.35 0.54 -1.60
CA GLU A 41 -0.69 1.84 -2.18
C GLU A 41 -0.59 1.81 -3.71
N ALA A 42 0.49 1.25 -4.26
CA ALA A 42 0.68 1.09 -5.70
C ALA A 42 -0.43 0.23 -6.32
N HIS A 43 -0.79 -0.89 -5.68
CA HIS A 43 -1.89 -1.73 -6.13
C HIS A 43 -3.22 -0.97 -6.16
N ARG A 44 -3.55 -0.21 -5.10
CA ARG A 44 -4.76 0.61 -5.03
C ARG A 44 -4.81 1.66 -6.15
N THR A 45 -3.68 2.30 -6.44
CA THR A 45 -3.57 3.26 -7.54
C THR A 45 -3.85 2.60 -8.88
N ARG A 46 -3.19 1.47 -9.19
CA ARG A 46 -3.41 0.74 -10.45
C ARG A 46 -4.87 0.30 -10.63
N VAL A 47 -5.49 -0.21 -9.56
CA VAL A 47 -6.91 -0.62 -9.60
C VAL A 47 -7.83 0.58 -9.86
N ARG A 48 -7.55 1.73 -9.23
CA ARG A 48 -8.31 2.95 -9.45
C ARG A 48 -8.18 3.45 -10.89
N GLU A 49 -6.97 3.51 -11.41
CA GLU A 49 -6.68 3.92 -12.79
C GLU A 49 -7.36 3.00 -13.81
N ALA A 50 -7.30 1.69 -13.59
CA ALA A 50 -7.99 0.73 -14.45
C ALA A 50 -9.51 0.94 -14.43
N ALA A 51 -10.10 1.12 -13.25
CA ALA A 51 -11.54 1.36 -13.12
C ALA A 51 -11.96 2.67 -13.82
N GLU A 52 -11.15 3.72 -13.73
CA GLU A 52 -11.40 4.98 -14.42
C GLU A 52 -11.28 4.84 -15.94
N PHE A 53 -10.26 4.13 -16.43
CA PHE A 53 -10.09 3.84 -17.84
C PHE A 53 -11.30 3.10 -18.43
N PHE A 54 -11.76 2.02 -17.78
CA PHE A 54 -12.93 1.27 -18.25
C PHE A 54 -14.19 2.12 -18.22
N ARG A 55 -14.39 2.93 -17.16
CA ARG A 55 -15.52 3.86 -17.09
C ARG A 55 -15.52 4.84 -18.27
N GLN A 56 -14.39 5.47 -18.56
CA GLN A 56 -14.26 6.41 -19.67
C GLN A 56 -14.51 5.73 -21.03
N ARG A 57 -13.92 4.55 -21.23
CA ARG A 57 -14.11 3.76 -22.45
C ARG A 57 -15.59 3.40 -22.63
N ASP A 58 -16.24 2.89 -21.60
CA ASP A 58 -17.61 2.42 -21.67
C ASP A 58 -18.59 3.58 -21.84
N THR A 59 -18.37 4.72 -21.17
CA THR A 59 -19.10 5.97 -21.43
C THR A 59 -18.99 6.37 -22.89
N SER A 60 -17.78 6.41 -23.45
CA SER A 60 -17.58 6.77 -24.85
C SER A 60 -18.26 5.79 -25.83
N LEU A 61 -18.28 4.49 -25.51
CA LEU A 61 -18.99 3.50 -26.33
C LEU A 61 -20.51 3.68 -26.26
N LEU A 62 -21.05 3.97 -25.08
CA LEU A 62 -22.48 4.22 -24.89
C LEU A 62 -22.94 5.50 -25.59
N GLU A 63 -22.16 6.58 -25.53
CA GLU A 63 -22.43 7.82 -26.28
C GLU A 63 -22.50 7.54 -27.78
N ARG A 64 -21.54 6.78 -28.33
CA ARG A 64 -21.53 6.40 -29.75
C ARG A 64 -22.70 5.51 -30.15
N LEU A 65 -23.20 4.68 -29.24
CA LEU A 65 -24.39 3.85 -29.47
C LEU A 65 -25.69 4.66 -29.40
N ALA A 66 -25.74 5.71 -28.57
CA ALA A 66 -26.89 6.59 -28.46
C ALA A 66 -27.04 7.53 -29.67
N ASP A 67 -25.92 7.89 -30.31
CA ASP A 67 -25.88 8.75 -31.51
C ASP A 67 -26.14 7.99 -32.84
N ALA A 68 -26.32 6.67 -32.81
CA ALA A 68 -26.51 5.80 -33.97
C ALA A 68 -27.96 5.31 -34.09
#